data_AF-A0A2V8KVF7-F1
#
_entry.id   AF-A0A2V8KVF7-F1
#
_cell.length_a   1.000
_cell.length_b   1.000
_cell.length_c   1.000
_cell.angle_alpha   90.00
_cell.angle_beta   90.00
_cell.angle_gamma   90.00
#
_symmetry.space_group_name_H-M   'P 1'
#
loop_
_entity.id
_entity.type
_entity.pdbx_description
1 polymer ?
#
loop_
_entity_poly.entity_id
_entity_poly.type
_entity_poly.pdbx_seq_one_letter_code
_entity_poly.pdbx_strand_id
1 'polypeptide(L)'
;MRKRFGDGVQAGLAYTFGKSIDDQSVDPVGATSGGALSSTNSRTPTDTRDWRQERGRSDFDRRHVLTLNSLWELPVGRQKRFASSIHPALNHVVGGWSLNGIYTFMSGEPFSVRSGVRTSNFSHESRADIIGAKPQVRLQEVPGVIGPVVFKDAGAFAIPAPGTNGAGRNTFEAPGYWNLDLGIGKRFELTERFNLQFRAEIFNALNHPNFDNPRDASSGSPSIRSTVFAQTCCQTVAPPTTQTIIQTGEAARVIQFALKMLW
;
A
#
# COMPACT_ATOMS: atom_id res chain seq x y z
N MET A 1 -10.62 18.23 -2.47
CA MET A 1 -11.71 18.75 -3.33
C MET A 1 -12.96 17.89 -3.12
N ARG A 2 -14.15 18.50 -3.05
CA ARG A 2 -15.41 17.76 -2.88
C ARG A 2 -16.44 18.29 -3.87
N LYS A 3 -16.92 17.43 -4.77
CA LYS A 3 -18.10 17.72 -5.59
C LYS A 3 -19.33 17.25 -4.82
N ARG A 4 -20.24 18.18 -4.51
CA ARG A 4 -21.53 17.87 -3.90
C ARG A 4 -22.39 17.09 -4.91
N PHE A 5 -23.31 16.27 -4.40
CA PHE A 5 -24.21 15.46 -5.22
C PHE A 5 -24.96 16.36 -6.21
N GLY A 6 -24.76 16.13 -7.50
CA GLY A 6 -25.40 16.86 -8.59
C GLY A 6 -25.44 15.99 -9.84
N ASP A 7 -26.57 15.98 -10.54
CA ASP A 7 -26.84 15.11 -11.70
C ASP A 7 -26.60 13.61 -11.43
N GLY A 8 -26.79 13.15 -10.19
CA GLY A 8 -26.58 11.75 -9.80
C GLY A 8 -25.12 11.39 -9.50
N VAL A 9 -24.18 12.36 -9.49
CA VAL A 9 -22.76 12.10 -9.20
C VAL A 9 -22.32 12.85 -7.96
N GLN A 10 -21.63 12.14 -7.07
CA GLN A 10 -20.88 12.69 -5.95
C GLN A 10 -19.45 12.16 -5.99
N ALA A 11 -18.47 13.04 -5.77
CA ALA A 11 -17.07 12.64 -5.72
C ALA A 11 -16.31 13.46 -4.67
N GLY A 12 -15.42 12.80 -3.93
CA GLY A 12 -14.49 13.39 -2.99
C GLY A 12 -13.08 12.99 -3.33
N LEU A 13 -12.16 13.95 -3.39
CA LEU A 13 -10.75 13.75 -3.67
C LEU A 13 -9.93 14.37 -2.52
N ALA A 14 -9.13 13.56 -1.85
CA ALA A 14 -8.13 13.99 -0.89
C ALA A 14 -6.75 13.63 -1.44
N TYR A 15 -5.86 14.61 -1.50
CA TYR A 15 -4.49 14.42 -1.92
C TYR A 15 -3.57 15.13 -0.94
N THR A 16 -2.59 14.41 -0.44
CA THR A 16 -1.57 14.91 0.47
C THR A 16 -0.22 14.71 -0.18
N PHE A 17 0.54 15.81 -0.28
CA PHE A 17 1.95 15.79 -0.61
C PHE A 17 2.74 16.09 0.65
N GLY A 18 3.65 15.19 1.02
CA GLY A 18 4.44 15.31 2.24
C GLY A 18 5.88 14.92 2.01
N LYS A 19 6.77 15.43 2.86
CA LYS A 19 8.13 14.94 2.97
C LYS A 19 8.55 14.99 4.43
N SER A 20 8.83 13.83 5.00
CA SER A 20 9.35 13.68 6.36
C SER A 20 10.82 13.29 6.33
N ILE A 21 11.63 13.97 7.13
CA ILE A 21 13.06 13.70 7.32
C ILE A 21 13.30 13.61 8.82
N ASP A 22 13.92 12.52 9.26
CA ASP A 22 14.34 12.30 10.63
C ASP A 22 15.73 11.65 10.66
N ASP A 23 16.30 11.58 11.84
CA ASP A 23 17.46 10.75 12.17
C ASP A 23 17.04 9.34 12.64
N GLN A 24 15.84 9.18 13.20
CA GLN A 24 15.29 7.89 13.59
C GLN A 24 13.75 7.89 13.52
N SER A 25 13.15 6.89 12.85
CA SER A 25 11.67 6.81 12.71
C SER A 25 10.97 6.03 13.82
N VAL A 26 11.71 5.42 14.74
CA VAL A 26 11.19 4.51 15.77
C VAL A 26 11.81 4.87 17.11
N ASP A 27 11.01 4.79 18.18
CA ASP A 27 11.48 4.99 19.56
C ASP A 27 12.47 3.86 19.96
N PRO A 28 13.72 4.19 20.31
CA PRO A 28 14.71 3.20 20.74
C PRO A 28 14.37 2.51 22.07
N VAL A 29 13.44 3.04 22.89
CA VAL A 29 13.12 2.53 24.24
C VAL A 29 11.90 1.59 24.25
N GLY A 30 10.92 1.75 23.34
CA GLY A 30 9.67 0.98 23.29
C GLY A 30 9.74 -0.44 22.69
N ALA A 31 10.95 -0.95 22.45
CA ALA A 31 11.20 -2.13 21.61
C ALA A 31 11.00 -3.52 22.29
N THR A 32 10.65 -3.58 23.58
CA THR A 32 10.47 -4.83 24.36
C THR A 32 9.08 -5.45 24.25
N SER A 33 8.08 -4.77 23.66
CA SER A 33 6.74 -5.35 23.47
C SER A 33 6.43 -5.60 22.00
N GLY A 34 6.93 -6.72 21.49
CA GLY A 34 6.32 -7.64 20.51
C GLY A 34 5.40 -7.21 19.36
N GLY A 35 5.26 -5.93 19.01
CA GLY A 35 4.40 -5.44 17.92
C GLY A 35 5.18 -4.48 17.03
N ALA A 36 5.70 -4.97 15.92
CA ALA A 36 6.57 -4.19 15.04
C ALA A 36 5.79 -3.49 13.92
N LEU A 37 6.05 -2.19 13.76
CA LEU A 37 5.96 -1.51 12.47
C LEU A 37 6.99 -2.16 11.52
N SER A 38 6.66 -2.32 10.24
CA SER A 38 7.49 -2.93 9.19
C SER A 38 8.67 -2.03 8.76
N SER A 39 9.57 -1.67 9.68
CA SER A 39 10.37 -0.45 9.56
C SER A 39 11.71 -0.49 8.80
N THR A 40 12.30 -1.56 8.28
CA THR A 40 13.68 -1.62 7.67
C THR A 40 14.86 -0.92 8.40
N ASN A 41 14.63 -0.29 9.55
CA ASN A 41 15.61 0.53 10.26
C ASN A 41 16.36 -0.31 11.31
N SER A 42 17.55 0.16 11.67
CA SER A 42 18.25 -0.40 12.82
C SER A 42 17.79 0.39 14.04
N ARG A 43 17.36 -0.31 15.09
CA ARG A 43 16.89 0.32 16.35
C ARG A 43 18.02 1.04 17.09
N THR A 44 19.26 0.81 16.67
CA THR A 44 20.45 1.54 17.11
C THR A 44 20.98 2.39 15.96
N PRO A 45 21.30 3.67 16.21
CA PRO A 45 21.90 4.51 15.19
C PRO A 45 23.26 3.95 14.80
N THR A 46 23.62 4.17 13.54
CA THR A 46 24.84 3.67 12.95
C THR A 46 26.11 4.26 13.59
N ASP A 47 26.07 5.52 14.05
CA ASP A 47 27.06 6.05 14.99
C ASP A 47 26.36 6.86 16.08
N THR A 48 26.44 6.38 17.33
CA THR A 48 25.84 7.06 18.48
C THR A 48 26.51 8.41 18.77
N ARG A 49 27.74 8.62 18.28
CA ARG A 49 28.50 9.87 18.42
C ARG A 49 28.21 10.87 17.30
N ASP A 50 27.64 10.43 16.19
CA ASP A 50 27.33 11.29 15.04
C ASP A 50 26.00 10.92 14.37
N TRP A 51 24.92 11.50 14.88
CA TRP A 51 23.55 11.29 14.39
C TRP A 51 23.31 11.89 13.00
N ARG A 52 24.21 12.75 12.50
CA ARG A 52 24.05 13.34 11.16
C ARG A 52 24.05 12.28 10.06
N GLN A 53 24.70 11.14 10.31
CA GLN A 53 24.76 10.01 9.36
C GLN A 53 23.42 9.26 9.27
N GLU A 54 22.54 9.43 10.25
CA GLU A 54 21.21 8.79 10.26
C GLU A 54 20.12 9.69 9.69
N ARG A 55 20.43 10.97 9.41
CA ARG A 55 19.49 11.90 8.81
C ARG A 55 19.10 11.45 7.40
N GLY A 56 17.88 10.99 7.23
CA GLY A 56 17.33 10.45 6.00
C GLY A 56 15.82 10.68 5.89
N ARG A 57 15.19 10.15 4.84
CA ARG A 57 13.72 10.14 4.78
C ARG A 57 13.19 9.28 5.92
N SER A 58 12.11 9.68 6.57
CA SER A 58 11.43 8.85 7.56
C SER A 58 10.91 7.55 6.94
N ASP A 59 10.83 6.46 7.69
CA ASP A 59 10.39 5.15 7.20
C ASP A 59 8.91 5.19 6.80
N PHE A 60 8.13 6.04 7.48
CA PHE A 60 6.72 6.32 7.18
C PHE A 60 6.54 7.46 6.16
N ASP A 61 7.61 7.92 5.49
CA ASP A 61 7.53 9.01 4.51
C ASP A 61 6.84 8.56 3.21
N ARG A 62 5.53 8.78 3.14
CA ARG A 62 4.75 8.58 1.92
C ARG A 62 4.53 9.93 1.22
N ARG A 63 5.33 10.18 0.18
CA ARG A 63 5.33 11.46 -0.56
C ARG A 63 3.98 11.82 -1.15
N HIS A 64 3.28 10.84 -1.69
CA HIS A 64 2.00 11.03 -2.36
C HIS A 64 0.98 10.10 -1.74
N VAL A 65 -0.09 10.66 -1.18
CA VAL A 65 -1.24 9.90 -0.70
C VAL A 65 -2.48 10.48 -1.34
N LEU A 66 -3.22 9.64 -2.05
CA LEU A 66 -4.41 10.00 -2.81
C LEU A 66 -5.55 9.08 -2.40
N THR A 67 -6.69 9.66 -2.05
CA THR A 67 -7.94 8.93 -1.83
C THR A 67 -9.04 9.58 -2.64
N LEU A 68 -9.63 8.82 -3.55
CA LEU A 68 -10.76 9.19 -4.37
C LEU A 68 -11.97 8.35 -3.96
N ASN A 69 -13.03 9.01 -3.54
CA ASN A 69 -14.33 8.40 -3.27
C ASN A 69 -15.32 8.88 -4.33
N SER A 70 -16.05 7.97 -4.94
CA SER A 70 -17.02 8.27 -5.98
C SER A 70 -18.32 7.50 -5.75
N LEU A 71 -19.43 8.18 -6.04
CA LEU A 71 -20.77 7.63 -6.07
C LEU A 71 -21.45 8.16 -7.33
N TRP A 72 -21.93 7.26 -8.16
CA TRP A 72 -22.64 7.58 -9.40
C TRP A 72 -23.94 6.79 -9.46
N GLU A 73 -25.06 7.48 -9.31
CA GLU A 73 -26.37 6.98 -9.68
C GLU A 73 -26.54 7.12 -11.19
N LEU A 74 -26.71 6.01 -11.88
CA LEU A 74 -26.88 6.02 -13.33
C LEU A 74 -28.16 6.81 -13.66
N PRO A 75 -28.09 7.86 -14.48
CA PRO A 75 -29.24 8.69 -14.81
C PRO A 75 -30.11 8.05 -15.92
N VAL A 76 -30.35 6.74 -15.81
CA VAL A 76 -31.11 5.93 -16.77
C VAL A 76 -32.39 5.42 -16.10
N GLY A 77 -33.53 5.54 -16.79
CA GLY A 77 -34.82 5.02 -16.34
C GLY A 77 -35.96 6.04 -16.46
N ARG A 78 -37.18 5.60 -16.13
CA ARG A 78 -38.36 6.49 -16.10
C ARG A 78 -38.06 7.70 -15.20
N GLN A 79 -38.38 8.89 -15.70
CA GLN A 79 -38.15 10.17 -15.02
C GLN A 79 -36.68 10.53 -14.73
N LYS A 80 -35.70 9.86 -15.37
CA LYS A 80 -34.28 10.23 -15.34
C LYS A 80 -33.84 10.86 -16.68
N ARG A 81 -32.64 11.44 -16.71
CA ARG A 81 -32.10 12.21 -17.84
C ARG A 81 -32.00 11.40 -19.14
N PHE A 82 -31.73 10.09 -19.04
CA PHE A 82 -31.66 9.19 -20.17
C PHE A 82 -32.76 8.12 -20.11
N ALA A 83 -33.33 7.80 -21.26
CA ALA A 83 -34.40 6.82 -21.43
C ALA A 83 -35.67 7.09 -20.57
N SER A 84 -36.10 8.35 -20.54
CA SER A 84 -37.25 8.82 -19.74
C SER A 84 -38.59 8.15 -20.11
N SER A 85 -38.75 7.68 -21.35
CA SER A 85 -39.95 7.04 -21.90
C SER A 85 -39.84 5.52 -22.10
N ILE A 86 -38.86 4.86 -21.47
CA ILE A 86 -38.66 3.41 -21.63
C ILE A 86 -39.85 2.59 -21.10
N HIS A 87 -40.14 1.47 -21.78
CA HIS A 87 -41.20 0.54 -21.40
C HIS A 87 -40.99 0.02 -19.95
N PRO A 88 -42.05 -0.13 -19.13
CA PRO A 88 -41.92 -0.50 -17.71
C PRO A 88 -41.06 -1.74 -17.44
N ALA A 89 -41.22 -2.79 -18.25
CA ALA A 89 -40.41 -4.01 -18.16
C ALA A 89 -38.90 -3.75 -18.37
N LEU A 90 -38.54 -2.90 -19.32
CA LEU A 90 -37.14 -2.53 -19.57
C LEU A 90 -36.61 -1.65 -18.44
N ASN A 91 -37.44 -0.78 -17.84
CA ASN A 91 -37.05 0.08 -16.72
C ASN A 91 -36.55 -0.74 -15.50
N HIS A 92 -37.14 -1.91 -15.22
CA HIS A 92 -36.68 -2.77 -14.13
C HIS A 92 -35.24 -3.29 -14.35
N VAL A 93 -34.81 -3.45 -15.61
CA VAL A 93 -33.46 -3.94 -15.94
C VAL A 93 -32.44 -2.80 -15.98
N VAL A 94 -32.76 -1.67 -16.60
CA VAL A 94 -31.81 -0.56 -16.81
C VAL A 94 -31.89 0.57 -15.78
N GLY A 95 -32.96 0.70 -15.01
CA GLY A 95 -33.15 1.80 -14.04
C GLY A 95 -32.62 1.51 -12.64
N GLY A 96 -32.26 2.53 -11.86
CA GLY A 96 -31.97 2.36 -10.42
C GLY A 96 -30.62 1.69 -10.10
N TRP A 97 -29.68 1.70 -11.04
CA TRP A 97 -28.29 1.31 -10.78
C TRP A 97 -27.53 2.46 -10.09
N SER A 98 -26.73 2.10 -9.10
CA SER A 98 -25.73 2.97 -8.49
C SER A 98 -24.38 2.28 -8.47
N LEU A 99 -23.33 3.06 -8.67
CA LEU A 99 -21.95 2.62 -8.62
C LEU A 99 -21.25 3.43 -7.53
N ASN A 100 -20.58 2.77 -6.60
CA ASN A 100 -19.66 3.40 -5.67
C ASN A 100 -18.25 2.87 -5.88
N GLY A 101 -17.25 3.73 -5.74
CA GLY A 101 -15.86 3.37 -5.92
C GLY A 101 -14.95 4.12 -4.97
N ILE A 102 -14.04 3.40 -4.32
CA ILE A 102 -12.99 3.96 -3.49
C ILE A 102 -11.66 3.57 -4.12
N TYR A 103 -10.90 4.57 -4.56
CA TYR A 103 -9.56 4.40 -5.08
C TYR A 103 -8.56 5.01 -4.10
N THR A 104 -7.62 4.20 -3.64
CA THR A 104 -6.53 4.64 -2.78
C THR A 104 -5.23 4.42 -3.52
N PHE A 105 -4.38 5.45 -3.57
CA PHE A 105 -3.02 5.37 -4.09
C PHE A 105 -2.07 6.00 -3.09
N MET A 106 -0.94 5.36 -2.89
CA MET A 106 0.09 5.84 -2.00
C MET A 106 1.47 5.50 -2.56
N SER A 107 2.40 6.45 -2.52
CA SER A 107 3.79 6.17 -2.88
C SER A 107 4.40 5.12 -1.94
N GLY A 108 5.47 4.50 -2.40
CA GLY A 108 6.20 3.52 -1.62
C GLY A 108 6.94 4.15 -0.44
N GLU A 109 7.18 3.34 0.57
CA GLU A 109 7.96 3.72 1.74
C GLU A 109 9.45 3.67 1.40
N PRO A 110 10.27 4.59 1.93
CA PRO A 110 11.69 4.52 1.71
C PRO A 110 12.33 3.41 2.55
N PHE A 111 13.42 2.83 2.03
CA PHE A 111 14.16 1.77 2.72
C PHE A 111 15.65 1.83 2.46
N SER A 112 16.40 1.09 3.28
CA SER A 112 17.86 0.96 3.21
C SER A 112 18.27 -0.46 2.89
N VAL A 113 19.31 -0.62 2.08
CA VAL A 113 19.97 -1.92 1.85
C VAL A 113 21.05 -2.13 2.92
N ARG A 114 21.12 -3.33 3.50
CA ARG A 114 22.02 -3.66 4.61
C ARG A 114 23.18 -4.54 4.13
N SER A 115 24.33 -4.45 4.80
CA SER A 115 25.54 -5.17 4.37
C SER A 115 25.64 -6.60 4.89
N GLY A 116 24.86 -6.98 5.91
CA GLY A 116 24.99 -8.26 6.61
C GLY A 116 26.17 -8.32 7.57
N VAL A 117 26.86 -7.19 7.81
CA VAL A 117 28.08 -7.10 8.60
C VAL A 117 28.08 -5.82 9.44
N ARG A 118 28.73 -5.89 10.61
CA ARG A 118 28.98 -4.73 11.47
C ARG A 118 30.39 -4.19 11.19
N THR A 119 30.49 -3.17 10.34
CA THR A 119 31.80 -2.75 9.79
C THR A 119 32.47 -1.59 10.55
N SER A 120 31.71 -0.80 11.31
CA SER A 120 32.24 0.36 12.04
C SER A 120 32.64 0.05 13.49
N ASN A 121 31.67 -0.19 14.38
CA ASN A 121 31.91 -0.29 15.83
C ASN A 121 31.25 -1.51 16.50
N PHE A 122 30.88 -2.52 15.70
CA PHE A 122 30.19 -3.74 16.14
C PHE A 122 28.85 -3.53 16.88
N SER A 123 28.29 -2.31 16.91
CA SER A 123 27.04 -2.01 17.63
C SER A 123 25.77 -2.25 16.81
N HIS A 124 25.86 -2.22 15.47
CA HIS A 124 24.74 -2.33 14.54
C HIS A 124 25.22 -2.88 13.18
N GLU A 125 24.28 -3.29 12.33
CA GLU A 125 24.56 -3.71 10.94
C GLU A 125 24.67 -2.49 10.02
N SER A 126 25.84 -2.31 9.41
CA SER A 126 26.12 -1.20 8.52
C SER A 126 25.29 -1.31 7.23
N ARG A 127 24.93 -0.17 6.64
CA ARG A 127 24.25 -0.15 5.34
C ARG A 127 25.19 -0.68 4.25
N ALA A 128 24.67 -1.23 3.17
CA ALA A 128 25.52 -1.63 2.05
C ALA A 128 26.03 -0.38 1.33
N ASP A 129 27.27 -0.43 0.83
CA ASP A 129 27.77 0.57 -0.10
C ASP A 129 27.16 0.34 -1.48
N ILE A 130 27.01 1.42 -2.25
CA ILE A 130 26.54 1.35 -3.64
C ILE A 130 27.78 1.47 -4.53
N ILE A 131 28.04 0.44 -5.33
CA ILE A 131 29.18 0.43 -6.26
C ILE A 131 28.69 0.86 -7.64
N GLY A 132 29.34 1.86 -8.22
CA GLY A 132 28.99 2.37 -9.54
C GLY A 132 27.65 3.12 -9.55
N ALA A 133 26.78 2.83 -10.52
CA ALA A 133 25.50 3.50 -10.66
C ALA A 133 24.48 2.95 -9.65
N LYS A 134 23.74 3.85 -8.98
CA LYS A 134 22.69 3.47 -8.04
C LYS A 134 21.62 2.61 -8.74
N PRO A 135 21.35 1.38 -8.26
CA PRO A 135 20.36 0.52 -8.89
C PRO A 135 18.95 1.10 -8.73
N GLN A 136 18.12 0.91 -9.76
CA GLN A 136 16.72 1.31 -9.71
C GLN A 136 15.87 0.20 -9.10
N VAL A 137 14.95 0.58 -8.22
CA VAL A 137 13.96 -0.34 -7.65
C VAL A 137 12.93 -0.69 -8.71
N ARG A 138 12.84 -1.97 -9.06
CA ARG A 138 11.82 -2.48 -9.99
C ARG A 138 11.44 -3.91 -9.62
N LEU A 139 10.13 -4.15 -9.51
CA LEU A 139 9.57 -5.48 -9.34
C LEU A 139 9.93 -6.36 -10.54
N GLN A 140 10.63 -7.46 -10.25
CA GLN A 140 11.16 -8.40 -11.23
C GLN A 140 11.06 -9.82 -10.68
N GLU A 141 10.75 -10.78 -11.54
CA GLU A 141 10.78 -12.19 -11.18
C GLU A 141 12.21 -12.74 -11.38
N VAL A 142 12.70 -13.49 -10.39
CA VAL A 142 14.00 -14.18 -10.46
C VAL A 142 13.76 -15.68 -10.36
N PRO A 143 14.26 -16.49 -11.30
CA PRO A 143 14.11 -17.95 -11.24
C PRO A 143 14.61 -18.52 -9.91
N GLY A 144 13.78 -19.35 -9.26
CA GLY A 144 14.11 -19.97 -7.98
C GLY A 144 13.81 -19.11 -6.74
N VAL A 145 13.33 -17.87 -6.93
CA VAL A 145 12.84 -17.00 -5.85
C VAL A 145 11.32 -16.97 -5.89
N ILE A 146 10.68 -17.12 -4.72
CA ILE A 146 9.22 -17.04 -4.62
C ILE A 146 8.82 -15.56 -4.61
N GLY A 147 8.07 -15.16 -5.65
CA GLY A 147 7.54 -13.81 -5.83
C GLY A 147 8.60 -12.77 -6.25
N PRO A 148 8.17 -11.52 -6.46
CA PRO A 148 9.04 -10.53 -7.06
C PRO A 148 10.11 -10.01 -6.09
N VAL A 149 11.24 -9.64 -6.68
CA VAL A 149 12.34 -8.91 -6.03
C VAL A 149 12.41 -7.48 -6.58
N VAL A 150 12.94 -6.55 -5.78
CA VAL A 150 13.21 -5.17 -6.24
C VAL A 150 14.58 -4.99 -6.88
N PHE A 151 15.51 -5.92 -6.60
CA PHE A 151 16.84 -5.98 -7.20
C PHE A 151 17.10 -7.42 -7.64
N LYS A 152 17.62 -7.60 -8.88
CA LYS A 152 17.88 -8.92 -9.46
C LYS A 152 19.04 -9.64 -8.76
N ASP A 153 20.06 -8.88 -8.39
CA ASP A 153 21.26 -9.35 -7.72
C ASP A 153 21.83 -8.26 -6.81
N ALA A 154 22.74 -8.65 -5.92
CA ALA A 154 23.41 -7.76 -5.00
C ALA A 154 24.70 -7.14 -5.59
N GLY A 155 25.01 -7.33 -6.88
CA GLY A 155 26.28 -6.92 -7.48
C GLY A 155 26.51 -5.41 -7.54
N ALA A 156 25.43 -4.62 -7.46
CA ALA A 156 25.49 -3.16 -7.31
C ALA A 156 25.81 -2.72 -5.87
N PHE A 157 25.99 -3.65 -4.94
CA PHE A 157 26.19 -3.39 -3.53
C PHE A 157 27.45 -4.06 -2.99
N ALA A 158 28.12 -3.41 -2.04
CA ALA A 158 29.30 -3.93 -1.35
C ALA A 158 29.12 -3.93 0.16
N ILE A 159 29.90 -4.78 0.81
CA ILE A 159 30.22 -4.60 2.23
C ILE A 159 31.09 -3.34 2.33
N PRO A 160 30.70 -2.34 3.13
CA PRO A 160 31.47 -1.12 3.28
C PRO A 160 32.83 -1.38 3.95
N ALA A 161 33.78 -0.47 3.74
CA ALA A 161 35.12 -0.59 4.30
C ALA A 161 35.10 -0.59 5.84
N PRO A 162 36.05 -1.27 6.52
CA PRO A 162 36.15 -1.23 7.98
C PRO A 162 36.22 0.21 8.50
N GLY A 163 35.45 0.51 9.54
CA GLY A 163 35.32 1.86 10.11
C GLY A 163 34.30 2.76 9.42
N THR A 164 33.65 2.30 8.33
CA THR A 164 32.62 3.07 7.61
C THR A 164 31.23 2.48 7.82
N ASN A 165 30.22 3.22 7.39
CA ASN A 165 28.81 2.97 7.74
C ASN A 165 27.92 2.65 6.54
N GLY A 166 28.51 2.63 5.34
CA GLY A 166 27.83 2.38 4.08
C GLY A 166 27.13 3.62 3.49
N ALA A 167 26.22 3.36 2.55
CA ALA A 167 25.38 4.38 1.94
C ALA A 167 24.48 5.11 2.96
N GLY A 168 23.88 6.22 2.54
CA GLY A 168 22.93 6.97 3.37
C GLY A 168 21.64 6.20 3.70
N ARG A 169 20.98 6.60 4.78
CA ARG A 169 19.70 6.02 5.21
C ARG A 169 18.57 6.34 4.23
N ASN A 170 17.72 5.34 3.97
CA ASN A 170 16.43 5.44 3.29
C ASN A 170 16.54 6.06 1.89
N THR A 171 17.57 5.60 1.17
CA THR A 171 17.90 6.07 -0.17
C THR A 171 17.07 5.39 -1.25
N PHE A 172 16.49 4.22 -1.00
CA PHE A 172 15.61 3.53 -1.95
C PHE A 172 14.14 3.77 -1.62
N GLU A 173 13.27 3.54 -2.58
CA GLU A 173 11.81 3.68 -2.43
C GLU A 173 11.16 2.38 -2.88
N ALA A 174 10.36 1.78 -2.00
CA ALA A 174 9.65 0.54 -2.26
C ALA A 174 8.58 0.74 -3.35
N PRO A 175 7.98 -0.36 -3.87
CA PRO A 175 6.80 -0.25 -4.71
C PRO A 175 5.67 0.54 -4.03
N GLY A 176 4.96 1.34 -4.83
CA GLY A 176 3.77 2.04 -4.36
C GLY A 176 2.60 1.09 -4.12
N TYR A 177 1.65 1.55 -3.32
CA TYR A 177 0.40 0.87 -3.06
C TYR A 177 -0.71 1.50 -3.88
N TRP A 178 -1.58 0.70 -4.49
CA TRP A 178 -2.89 1.17 -4.89
C TRP A 178 -3.96 0.09 -4.86
N ASN A 179 -5.19 0.52 -4.62
CA ASN A 179 -6.34 -0.37 -4.57
C ASN A 179 -7.59 0.32 -5.09
N LEU A 180 -8.47 -0.46 -5.70
CA LEU A 180 -9.79 -0.04 -6.15
C LEU A 180 -10.84 -0.98 -5.54
N ASP A 181 -11.66 -0.45 -4.65
CA ASP A 181 -12.84 -1.13 -4.15
C ASP A 181 -14.07 -0.60 -4.88
N LEU A 182 -14.91 -1.50 -5.38
CA LEU A 182 -16.12 -1.16 -6.13
C LEU A 182 -17.35 -1.72 -5.41
N GLY A 183 -18.43 -0.94 -5.40
CA GLY A 183 -19.75 -1.41 -5.04
C GLY A 183 -20.74 -1.09 -6.15
N ILE A 184 -21.64 -2.02 -6.38
CA ILE A 184 -22.69 -1.93 -7.38
C ILE A 184 -24.01 -2.12 -6.64
N GLY A 185 -24.83 -1.09 -6.63
CA GLY A 185 -26.19 -1.11 -6.10
C GLY A 185 -27.20 -1.18 -7.23
N LYS A 186 -28.30 -1.90 -6.99
CA LYS A 186 -29.46 -1.93 -7.86
C LYS A 186 -30.72 -1.87 -7.02
N ARG A 187 -31.57 -0.88 -7.29
CA ARG A 187 -32.91 -0.77 -6.72
C ARG A 187 -33.93 -1.28 -7.73
N PHE A 188 -34.77 -2.21 -7.29
CA PHE A 188 -35.96 -2.67 -7.99
C PHE A 188 -37.19 -2.11 -7.30
N GLU A 189 -37.96 -1.31 -8.02
CA GLU A 189 -39.29 -0.87 -7.60
C GLU A 189 -40.27 -1.98 -7.99
N LEU A 190 -40.61 -2.87 -7.04
CA LEU A 190 -41.49 -4.01 -7.33
C LEU A 190 -42.95 -3.58 -7.36
N THR A 191 -43.33 -2.76 -6.37
CA THR A 191 -44.64 -2.11 -6.26
C THR A 191 -44.44 -0.72 -5.65
N GLU A 192 -45.52 0.06 -5.52
CA GLU A 192 -45.47 1.38 -4.86
C GLU A 192 -45.05 1.28 -3.39
N ARG A 193 -45.29 0.13 -2.74
CA ARG A 193 -44.98 -0.13 -1.34
C ARG A 193 -43.67 -0.89 -1.15
N PHE A 194 -43.40 -1.88 -1.99
CA PHE A 194 -42.25 -2.77 -1.85
C PHE A 194 -41.11 -2.42 -2.81
N ASN A 195 -39.93 -2.17 -2.24
CA ASN A 195 -38.69 -1.96 -2.96
C ASN A 195 -37.68 -3.04 -2.57
N LEU A 196 -36.92 -3.54 -3.55
CA LEU A 196 -35.83 -4.47 -3.33
C LEU A 196 -34.50 -3.78 -3.66
N GLN A 197 -33.52 -3.89 -2.78
CA GLN A 197 -32.16 -3.39 -3.01
C GLN A 197 -31.20 -4.56 -3.06
N PHE A 198 -30.54 -4.71 -4.20
CA PHE A 198 -29.40 -5.59 -4.37
C PHE A 198 -28.11 -4.77 -4.29
N ARG A 199 -27.11 -5.29 -3.60
CA ARG A 199 -25.77 -4.69 -3.51
C ARG A 199 -24.73 -5.77 -3.70
N ALA A 200 -23.76 -5.51 -4.56
CA ALA A 200 -22.54 -6.28 -4.70
C ALA A 200 -21.36 -5.40 -4.29
N GLU A 201 -20.51 -5.88 -3.40
CA GLU A 201 -19.25 -5.24 -3.02
C GLU A 201 -18.09 -6.08 -3.51
N ILE A 202 -17.11 -5.45 -4.12
CA ILE A 202 -15.95 -6.07 -4.74
C ILE A 202 -14.72 -5.35 -4.17
N PHE A 203 -14.10 -5.97 -3.18
CA PHE A 203 -12.85 -5.51 -2.59
C PHE A 203 -11.69 -5.94 -3.48
N ASN A 204 -10.74 -5.05 -3.74
CA ASN A 204 -9.70 -5.24 -4.77
C ASN A 204 -10.30 -5.66 -6.12
N ALA A 205 -11.18 -4.81 -6.66
CA ALA A 205 -11.94 -5.10 -7.87
C ALA A 205 -11.07 -5.41 -9.10
N LEU A 206 -9.89 -4.79 -9.18
CA LEU A 206 -8.93 -5.03 -10.25
C LEU A 206 -7.99 -6.22 -9.99
N ASN A 207 -8.11 -6.87 -8.83
CA ASN A 207 -7.22 -7.94 -8.40
C ASN A 207 -5.73 -7.55 -8.52
N HIS A 208 -5.40 -6.31 -8.18
CA HIS A 208 -4.05 -5.80 -8.25
C HIS A 208 -3.25 -6.28 -7.04
N PRO A 209 -2.09 -6.95 -7.24
CA PRO A 209 -1.22 -7.32 -6.13
C PRO A 209 -0.46 -6.09 -5.62
N ASN A 210 -0.57 -5.84 -4.32
CA ASN A 210 0.26 -4.86 -3.63
C ASN A 210 1.40 -5.59 -2.91
N PHE A 211 2.63 -5.13 -3.14
CA PHE A 211 3.82 -5.74 -2.56
C PHE A 211 4.33 -4.90 -1.39
N ASP A 212 4.83 -5.58 -0.37
CA ASP A 212 5.38 -4.94 0.83
C ASP A 212 6.79 -4.41 0.56
N ASN A 213 7.29 -3.56 1.47
CA ASN A 213 8.68 -3.14 1.50
C ASN A 213 9.60 -4.37 1.68
N PRO A 214 10.76 -4.48 1.01
CA PRO A 214 11.73 -5.55 1.30
C PRO A 214 12.04 -5.66 2.80
N ARG A 215 11.55 -6.73 3.44
CA ARG A 215 11.27 -6.86 4.89
C ARG A 215 12.44 -6.64 5.89
N ASP A 216 12.06 -6.21 7.09
CA ASP A 216 12.87 -5.75 8.25
C ASP A 216 13.53 -6.84 9.16
N ALA A 217 14.63 -6.41 9.79
CA ALA A 217 15.40 -6.76 11.00
C ALA A 217 15.51 -8.19 11.62
N SER A 218 14.69 -9.19 11.31
CA SER A 218 14.84 -10.53 11.93
C SER A 218 15.06 -11.67 10.92
N SER A 219 14.94 -11.40 9.62
CA SER A 219 15.18 -12.40 8.56
C SER A 219 15.94 -11.86 7.32
N GLY A 220 16.64 -10.73 7.45
CA GLY A 220 17.74 -10.37 6.53
C GLY A 220 17.37 -9.97 5.09
N SER A 221 16.13 -9.60 4.74
CA SER A 221 15.76 -9.38 3.32
C SER A 221 16.51 -8.24 2.59
N PRO A 222 16.81 -7.06 3.15
CA PRO A 222 17.67 -6.10 2.44
C PRO A 222 19.16 -6.39 2.64
N SER A 223 19.54 -7.47 3.33
CA SER A 223 20.95 -7.81 3.51
C SER A 223 21.50 -8.44 2.25
N ILE A 224 22.59 -7.88 1.72
CA ILE A 224 23.27 -8.43 0.52
C ILE A 224 23.83 -9.84 0.73
N ARG A 225 23.86 -10.33 1.98
CA ARG A 225 24.28 -11.70 2.35
C ARG A 225 23.12 -12.67 2.53
N SER A 226 21.88 -12.21 2.35
CA SER A 226 20.69 -13.03 2.53
C SER A 226 20.36 -13.83 1.28
N THR A 227 19.89 -15.06 1.48
CA THR A 227 19.34 -15.91 0.42
C THR A 227 18.00 -15.40 -0.12
N VAL A 228 17.36 -14.47 0.61
CA VAL A 228 16.10 -13.82 0.24
C VAL A 228 16.28 -12.34 -0.09
N PHE A 229 17.46 -11.96 -0.58
CA PHE A 229 17.80 -10.58 -0.89
C PHE A 229 16.75 -9.87 -1.75
N ALA A 230 16.35 -8.68 -1.31
CA ALA A 230 15.47 -7.77 -2.04
C ALA A 230 14.08 -8.35 -2.38
N GLN A 231 13.65 -9.42 -1.72
CA GLN A 231 12.32 -9.99 -1.90
C GLN A 231 11.25 -9.10 -1.25
N THR A 232 10.22 -8.79 -2.02
CA THR A 232 8.99 -8.10 -1.53
C THR A 232 7.85 -9.08 -1.28
N CYS A 233 8.12 -10.38 -1.44
CA CYS A 233 7.17 -11.46 -1.23
C CYS A 233 7.18 -12.01 0.20
N CYS A 234 6.05 -12.64 0.51
CA CYS A 234 5.96 -13.85 1.33
C CYS A 234 5.61 -13.62 2.80
N GLN A 235 4.93 -12.50 3.08
CA GLN A 235 3.68 -12.59 3.82
C GLN A 235 2.61 -11.76 3.14
N THR A 236 1.49 -12.41 2.79
CA THR A 236 0.19 -11.76 2.93
C THR A 236 0.20 -11.08 4.27
N VAL A 237 -0.06 -9.78 4.32
CA VAL A 237 -0.29 -9.12 5.60
C VAL A 237 -1.46 -9.90 6.21
N ALA A 238 -1.17 -10.72 7.20
CA ALA A 238 -2.10 -11.47 8.02
C ALA A 238 -1.51 -11.33 9.42
N PRO A 239 -2.11 -10.53 10.32
CA PRO A 239 -1.49 -10.30 11.61
C PRO A 239 -1.60 -11.59 12.43
N PRO A 240 -0.51 -12.05 13.05
CA PRO A 240 -0.62 -12.70 14.35
C PRO A 240 -1.33 -11.70 15.26
N THR A 241 -2.52 -12.12 15.69
CA THR A 241 -3.39 -11.55 16.71
C THR A 241 -2.81 -10.42 17.58
N THR A 242 -3.58 -9.33 17.63
CA THR A 242 -3.62 -8.20 18.59
C THR A 242 -2.90 -6.89 18.20
N GLN A 243 -3.69 -5.81 18.27
CA GLN A 243 -3.32 -4.39 18.21
C GLN A 243 -3.13 -3.75 16.80
N THR A 244 -4.26 -3.65 16.09
CA THR A 244 -4.68 -2.49 15.27
C THR A 244 -3.59 -1.55 14.74
N ILE A 245 -3.02 -1.90 13.59
CA ILE A 245 -2.67 -0.93 12.54
C ILE A 245 -3.32 -1.42 11.25
N ILE A 246 -4.00 -0.50 10.59
CA ILE A 246 -4.94 -0.71 9.49
C ILE A 246 -4.20 -1.33 8.31
N GLN A 247 -4.45 -2.61 8.04
CA GLN A 247 -4.14 -3.19 6.73
C GLN A 247 -4.99 -2.49 5.68
N THR A 248 -4.37 -1.61 4.91
CA THR A 248 -4.98 -1.13 3.68
C THR A 248 -4.84 -2.23 2.64
N GLY A 249 -5.85 -3.10 2.52
CA GLY A 249 -5.99 -4.06 1.41
C GLY A 249 -6.16 -5.51 1.86
N GLU A 250 -7.13 -6.19 1.26
CA GLU A 250 -7.32 -7.63 1.41
C GLU A 250 -6.32 -8.41 0.55
N ALA A 251 -5.81 -9.52 1.08
CA ALA A 251 -4.82 -10.38 0.41
C ALA A 251 -5.33 -11.03 -0.89
N ALA A 252 -6.65 -11.08 -1.08
CA ALA A 252 -7.31 -11.61 -2.26
C ALA A 252 -8.57 -10.78 -2.57
N ARG A 253 -9.04 -10.83 -3.81
CA ARG A 253 -10.32 -10.21 -4.19
C ARG A 253 -11.49 -10.91 -3.50
N VAL A 254 -12.24 -10.18 -2.69
CA VAL A 254 -13.47 -10.67 -2.06
C VAL A 254 -14.69 -10.02 -2.72
N ILE A 255 -15.71 -10.84 -2.96
CA ILE A 255 -16.99 -10.39 -3.51
C ILE A 255 -18.09 -10.74 -2.52
N GLN A 256 -18.85 -9.74 -2.09
CA GLN A 256 -19.96 -9.90 -1.17
C GLN A 256 -21.26 -9.45 -1.83
N PHE A 257 -22.33 -10.17 -1.56
CA PHE A 257 -23.66 -9.86 -2.05
C PHE A 257 -24.61 -9.64 -0.88
N ALA A 258 -25.45 -8.62 -0.99
CA ALA A 258 -26.49 -8.32 -0.03
C ALA A 258 -27.81 -8.05 -0.75
N LEU A 259 -28.89 -8.52 -0.15
CA LEU A 259 -30.25 -8.27 -0.62
C LEU A 259 -31.07 -7.73 0.54
N LYS A 260 -31.74 -6.60 0.35
CA LYS A 260 -32.57 -5.96 1.36
C LYS A 260 -33.93 -5.61 0.77
N MET A 261 -35.00 -6.00 1.45
CA MET A 261 -36.36 -5.55 1.16
C MET A 261 -36.67 -4.30 1.99
N LEU A 262 -37.37 -3.36 1.38
CA LEU A 262 -37.89 -2.13 1.99
C LEU A 262 -39.40 -2.11 1.74
N TRP A 263 -40.17 -1.82 2.79
CA TRP A 263 -41.64 -1.81 2.80
C TRP A 263 -42.20 -0.56 3.48
#